data_AF-H0TPL1-F1
#
_entry.id   AF-H0TPL1-F1
#
_cell.length_a   1.000
_cell.length_b   1.000
_cell.length_c   1.000
_cell.angle_alpha   90.00
_cell.angle_beta   90.00
_cell.angle_gamma   90.00
#
_symmetry.space_group_name_H-M   'P 1'
#
loop_
_entity.id
_entity.type
_entity.pdbx_description
1 polymer ?
#
loop_
_entity_poly.entity_id
_entity_poly.type
_entity_poly.pdbx_seq_one_letter_code
_entity_poly.pdbx_strand_id
1 'polypeptide(L)'
;MNTIYVPALAAFGGSAFGAISSIITNWAAERRKNRVRRHSRSAAKREKLYKSFIGEASRLYADALVSDGYEISTLVDMYALIGQMKILSSDEVIAAAEKVATLIIETYVSPNRSFADVPGFVREVDPLRDFSDACRRELQLAGSD
;
A
#
# COMPACT_ATOMS: atom_id res chain seq x y z
N MET A 1 61.35 38.52 -27.72
CA MET A 1 59.96 38.90 -27.38
C MET A 1 59.06 37.72 -27.74
N ASN A 2 58.14 37.39 -26.84
CA ASN A 2 57.12 36.34 -26.92
C ASN A 2 56.32 36.37 -28.22
N THR A 3 55.95 35.21 -28.76
CA THR A 3 54.57 34.65 -28.66
C THR A 3 54.48 33.28 -29.30
N ILE A 4 54.12 32.29 -28.47
CA ILE A 4 53.68 30.97 -28.86
C ILE A 4 52.27 31.12 -29.44
N TYR A 5 52.06 30.78 -30.71
CA TYR A 5 50.73 30.48 -31.23
C TYR A 5 50.60 28.97 -31.35
N VAL A 6 50.08 28.38 -30.26
CA VAL A 6 49.71 26.98 -30.15
C VAL A 6 48.75 26.64 -31.30
N PRO A 7 48.96 25.56 -32.06
CA PRO A 7 47.99 25.09 -33.03
C PRO A 7 46.75 24.61 -32.28
N ALA A 8 45.72 25.46 -32.22
CA ALA A 8 44.41 25.15 -31.65
C ALA A 8 43.59 24.29 -32.62
N LEU A 9 44.12 23.12 -33.04
CA LEU A 9 43.42 22.18 -33.93
C LEU A 9 43.95 20.74 -33.86
N ALA A 10 44.43 20.29 -32.69
CA ALA A 10 44.76 18.89 -32.42
C ALA A 10 44.15 18.36 -31.10
N ALA A 11 42.96 18.84 -30.73
CA ALA A 11 42.27 18.45 -29.49
C ALA A 11 40.80 18.02 -29.70
N PHE A 12 40.43 17.58 -30.91
CA PHE A 12 39.08 17.08 -31.20
C PHE A 12 39.07 15.68 -31.86
N GLY A 13 40.03 14.84 -31.48
CA GLY A 13 40.05 13.42 -31.86
C GLY A 13 39.66 12.44 -30.74
N GLY A 14 39.39 12.92 -29.51
CA GLY A 14 39.24 12.06 -28.33
C GLY A 14 37.97 12.23 -27.49
N SER A 15 37.03 13.10 -27.87
CA SER A 15 35.98 13.59 -26.94
C SER A 15 34.54 13.46 -27.44
N ALA A 16 34.27 12.70 -28.51
CA ALA A 16 32.90 12.47 -28.98
C ALA A 16 32.23 11.23 -28.35
N PHE A 17 33.01 10.21 -27.96
CA PHE A 17 32.47 8.98 -27.33
C PHE A 17 32.19 9.13 -25.82
N GLY A 18 32.83 10.08 -25.13
CA GLY A 18 32.63 10.32 -23.70
C GLY A 18 31.34 11.06 -23.34
N ALA A 19 30.89 12.00 -24.19
CA ALA A 19 29.68 12.78 -23.93
C ALA A 19 28.38 11.98 -24.11
N ILE A 20 28.35 11.06 -25.08
CA ILE A 20 27.21 10.17 -25.33
C ILE A 20 27.06 9.15 -24.19
N SER A 21 28.17 8.68 -23.61
CA SER A 21 28.19 7.81 -22.42
C SER A 21 27.47 8.43 -21.21
N SER A 22 27.70 9.72 -20.93
CA SER A 22 27.05 10.40 -19.79
C SER A 22 25.54 10.57 -19.98
N ILE A 23 25.09 10.85 -21.21
CA ILE A 23 23.66 10.99 -21.53
C ILE A 23 22.93 9.64 -21.42
N ILE A 24 23.54 8.56 -21.91
CA ILE A 24 22.98 7.19 -21.81
C ILE A 24 22.96 6.71 -20.35
N THR A 25 24.02 6.97 -19.59
CA THR A 25 24.12 6.59 -18.17
C THR A 25 23.11 7.36 -17.32
N ASN A 26 22.94 8.66 -17.56
CA ASN A 26 21.96 9.48 -16.85
C ASN A 26 20.53 9.06 -17.20
N TRP A 27 20.22 8.71 -18.45
CA TRP A 27 18.89 8.19 -18.82
C TRP A 27 18.60 6.80 -18.25
N ALA A 28 19.59 5.91 -18.23
CA ALA A 28 19.47 4.60 -17.60
C ALA A 28 19.30 4.71 -16.07
N ALA A 29 20.04 5.62 -15.43
CA ALA A 29 19.92 5.93 -14.01
C ALA A 29 18.58 6.62 -13.68
N GLU A 30 18.13 7.57 -14.50
CA GLU A 30 16.86 8.28 -14.34
C GLU A 30 15.67 7.33 -14.54
N ARG A 31 15.76 6.40 -15.50
CA ARG A 31 14.76 5.33 -15.69
C ARG A 31 14.69 4.39 -14.49
N ARG A 32 15.84 3.94 -13.95
CA ARG A 32 15.88 3.11 -12.73
C ARG A 32 15.30 3.87 -11.52
N LYS A 33 15.71 5.12 -11.31
CA LYS A 33 15.19 5.99 -10.23
C LYS A 33 13.69 6.23 -10.36
N ASN A 34 13.19 6.45 -11.58
CA ASN A 34 11.77 6.68 -11.81
C ASN A 34 10.92 5.42 -11.63
N ARG A 35 11.44 4.22 -11.95
CA ARG A 35 10.75 2.95 -11.67
C ARG A 35 10.63 2.71 -10.17
N VAL A 36 11.76 2.72 -9.45
CA VAL A 36 11.80 2.55 -7.98
C VAL A 36 10.90 3.57 -7.27
N ARG A 37 10.91 4.83 -7.73
CA ARG A 37 10.05 5.89 -7.18
C ARG A 37 8.56 5.73 -7.50
N ARG A 38 8.20 5.07 -8.59
CA ARG A 38 6.79 4.75 -8.91
C ARG A 38 6.30 3.56 -8.08
N HIS A 39 7.13 2.53 -7.90
CA HIS A 39 6.81 1.38 -7.05
C HIS A 39 6.70 1.75 -5.57
N SER A 40 7.62 2.57 -5.05
CA SER A 40 7.53 3.04 -3.67
C SER A 40 6.28 3.87 -3.41
N ARG A 41 5.86 4.69 -4.39
CA ARG A 41 4.61 5.46 -4.30
C ARG A 41 3.36 4.58 -4.35
N SER A 42 3.35 3.50 -5.13
CA SER A 42 2.20 2.57 -5.14
C SER A 42 2.13 1.74 -3.86
N ALA A 43 3.27 1.30 -3.31
CA ALA A 43 3.33 0.63 -2.02
C ALA A 43 2.86 1.55 -0.87
N ALA A 44 3.32 2.80 -0.82
CA ALA A 44 2.91 3.76 0.21
C ALA A 44 1.40 4.08 0.18
N LYS A 45 0.80 4.15 -1.02
CA LYS A 45 -0.66 4.33 -1.17
C LYS A 45 -1.44 3.16 -0.59
N ARG A 46 -1.02 1.93 -0.90
CA ARG A 46 -1.63 0.71 -0.38
C ARG A 46 -1.45 0.58 1.12
N GLU A 47 -0.26 0.85 1.65
CA GLU A 47 0.00 0.87 3.09
C GLU A 47 -0.94 1.84 3.84
N LYS A 48 -1.12 3.06 3.31
CA LYS A 48 -2.07 4.02 3.87
C LYS A 48 -3.51 3.48 3.85
N LEU A 49 -3.92 2.92 2.72
CA LEU A 49 -5.25 2.33 2.55
C LEU A 49 -5.51 1.19 3.56
N TYR A 50 -4.54 0.30 3.74
CA TYR A 50 -4.63 -0.83 4.66
C TYR A 50 -4.72 -0.38 6.12
N LYS A 51 -3.93 0.62 6.52
CA LYS A 51 -4.03 1.23 7.85
C LYS A 51 -5.41 1.86 8.09
N SER A 52 -5.95 2.58 7.11
CA SER A 52 -7.30 3.16 7.22
C SER A 52 -8.37 2.09 7.38
N PHE A 53 -8.31 1.00 6.61
CA PHE A 53 -9.26 -0.10 6.74
C PHE A 53 -9.15 -0.82 8.08
N ILE A 54 -7.94 -1.10 8.56
CA ILE A 54 -7.72 -1.70 9.89
C ILE A 54 -8.35 -0.85 10.98
N GLY A 55 -8.12 0.47 10.96
CA GLY A 55 -8.70 1.38 11.94
C GLY A 55 -10.23 1.38 11.89
N GLU A 56 -10.80 1.47 10.69
CA GLU A 56 -12.25 1.52 10.50
C GLU A 56 -12.92 0.20 10.88
N ALA A 57 -12.42 -0.93 10.39
CA ALA A 57 -12.94 -2.25 10.71
C ALA A 57 -12.82 -2.58 12.20
N SER A 58 -11.73 -2.18 12.86
CA SER A 58 -11.57 -2.37 14.31
C SER A 58 -12.63 -1.59 15.10
N ARG A 59 -12.89 -0.34 14.69
CA ARG A 59 -13.92 0.51 15.30
C ARG A 59 -15.30 -0.12 15.14
N LEU A 60 -15.66 -0.49 13.91
CA LEU A 60 -16.96 -1.10 13.60
C LEU A 60 -17.16 -2.43 14.32
N TYR A 61 -16.12 -3.26 14.40
CA TYR A 61 -16.21 -4.53 15.11
C TYR A 61 -16.44 -4.32 16.62
N ALA A 62 -15.71 -3.39 17.25
CA ALA A 62 -15.91 -3.06 18.66
C ALA A 62 -17.30 -2.46 18.93
N ASP A 63 -17.78 -1.59 18.03
CA ASP A 63 -19.12 -1.00 18.10
C ASP A 63 -20.21 -2.07 17.96
N ALA A 64 -20.07 -3.00 17.01
CA ALA A 64 -21.00 -4.11 16.79
C ALA A 64 -21.13 -5.05 17.98
N LEU A 65 -20.10 -5.18 18.83
CA LEU A 65 -20.14 -6.05 20.02
C LEU A 65 -21.00 -5.48 21.16
N VAL A 66 -21.26 -4.18 21.16
CA VAL A 66 -21.93 -3.49 22.28
C VAL A 66 -23.23 -2.79 21.86
N SER A 67 -23.47 -2.60 20.57
CA SER A 67 -24.61 -1.84 20.06
C SER A 67 -25.86 -2.70 19.86
N ASP A 68 -27.00 -2.24 20.40
CA ASP A 68 -28.34 -2.83 20.19
C ASP A 68 -28.98 -2.47 18.83
N GLY A 69 -28.30 -1.69 17.98
CA GLY A 69 -28.81 -1.27 16.69
C GLY A 69 -27.71 -0.83 15.73
N TYR A 70 -27.97 -0.96 14.42
CA TYR A 70 -27.07 -0.51 13.38
C TYR A 70 -27.78 0.37 12.36
N GLU A 71 -27.09 1.38 11.87
CA GLU A 71 -27.47 2.11 10.68
C GLU A 71 -26.58 1.70 9.52
N ILE A 72 -27.15 1.60 8.30
CA ILE A 72 -26.37 1.29 7.09
C ILE A 72 -25.31 2.37 6.84
N SER A 73 -25.57 3.62 7.27
CA SER A 73 -24.66 4.76 7.20
C SER A 73 -23.29 4.46 7.85
N THR A 74 -23.28 3.65 8.91
CA THR A 74 -22.07 3.28 9.67
C THR A 74 -21.10 2.42 8.85
N LEU A 75 -21.56 1.68 7.84
CA LEU A 75 -20.71 0.80 7.01
C LEU A 75 -20.14 1.48 5.77
N VAL A 76 -20.55 2.72 5.47
CA VAL A 76 -20.21 3.42 4.22
C VAL A 76 -18.71 3.56 4.03
N ASP A 77 -17.98 3.99 5.06
CA ASP A 77 -16.54 4.19 4.99
C ASP A 77 -15.78 2.87 4.76
N MET A 78 -16.22 1.78 5.40
CA MET A 78 -15.65 0.45 5.18
C MET A 78 -15.82 -0.01 3.73
N TYR A 79 -17.03 0.13 3.16
CA TYR A 79 -17.25 -0.22 1.75
C TYR A 79 -16.48 0.69 0.78
N ALA A 80 -16.34 1.98 1.10
CA ALA A 80 -15.53 2.88 0.30
C ALA A 80 -14.05 2.48 0.30
N LEU A 81 -13.52 2.01 1.42
CA LEU A 81 -12.15 1.51 1.53
C LEU A 81 -11.97 0.20 0.74
N ILE A 82 -12.93 -0.73 0.80
CA ILE A 82 -12.92 -1.95 -0.03
C ILE A 82 -12.99 -1.59 -1.53
N GLY A 83 -13.81 -0.61 -1.91
CA GLY A 83 -13.88 -0.11 -3.28
C GLY A 83 -12.54 0.45 -3.77
N GLN A 84 -11.80 1.15 -2.92
CA GLN A 84 -10.44 1.61 -3.23
C GLN A 84 -9.45 0.45 -3.36
N MET A 85 -9.59 -0.61 -2.55
CA MET A 85 -8.76 -1.82 -2.67
C MET A 85 -9.00 -2.51 -4.00
N LYS A 86 -10.23 -2.56 -4.50
CA LYS A 86 -10.56 -3.12 -5.83
C LYS A 86 -9.82 -2.43 -6.98
N ILE A 87 -9.32 -1.21 -6.76
CA ILE A 87 -8.53 -0.45 -7.76
C ILE A 87 -7.03 -0.67 -7.57
N LEU A 88 -6.56 -0.87 -6.33
CA LEU A 88 -5.16 -0.75 -5.98
C LEU A 88 -4.51 -2.05 -5.48
N SER A 89 -5.30 -3.02 -5.07
CA SER A 89 -4.88 -4.20 -4.32
C SER A 89 -5.13 -5.48 -5.12
N SER A 90 -4.49 -6.55 -4.67
CA SER A 90 -4.66 -7.92 -5.15
C SER A 90 -6.00 -8.51 -4.71
N ASP A 91 -6.47 -9.50 -5.48
CA ASP A 91 -7.69 -10.25 -5.20
C ASP A 91 -7.67 -10.90 -3.81
N GLU A 92 -6.48 -11.32 -3.34
CA GLU A 92 -6.30 -11.91 -2.01
C GLU A 92 -6.63 -10.90 -0.89
N VAL A 93 -6.13 -9.66 -1.01
CA VAL A 93 -6.43 -8.58 -0.05
C VAL A 93 -7.90 -8.20 -0.09
N ILE A 94 -8.49 -8.11 -1.29
CA ILE A 94 -9.91 -7.78 -1.46
C ILE A 94 -10.80 -8.84 -0.81
N ALA A 95 -10.54 -10.12 -1.08
CA ALA A 95 -11.30 -11.22 -0.51
C ALA A 95 -11.19 -11.27 1.02
N ALA A 96 -10.00 -11.01 1.58
CA ALA A 96 -9.82 -10.94 3.02
C ALA A 96 -10.58 -9.75 3.64
N ALA A 97 -10.61 -8.58 2.97
CA ALA A 97 -11.36 -7.42 3.44
C ALA A 97 -12.88 -7.66 3.40
N GLU A 98 -13.39 -8.34 2.36
CA GLU A 98 -14.81 -8.69 2.27
C GLU A 98 -15.23 -9.67 3.38
N LYS A 99 -14.38 -10.63 3.75
CA LYS A 99 -14.63 -11.52 4.90
C LYS A 99 -14.73 -10.75 6.22
N VAL A 100 -13.86 -9.77 6.44
CA VAL A 100 -13.91 -8.88 7.61
C VAL A 100 -15.25 -8.12 7.64
N ALA A 101 -15.66 -7.57 6.50
CA ALA A 101 -16.93 -6.86 6.39
C ALA A 101 -18.13 -7.76 6.72
N THR A 102 -18.15 -8.99 6.17
CA THR A 102 -19.20 -9.98 6.49
C THR A 102 -19.25 -10.28 7.98
N LEU A 103 -18.11 -10.53 8.62
CA LEU A 103 -18.04 -10.81 10.06
C LEU A 103 -18.57 -9.64 10.91
N ILE A 104 -18.23 -8.40 10.55
CA ILE A 104 -18.74 -7.20 11.24
C ILE A 104 -20.26 -7.10 11.10
N ILE A 105 -20.79 -7.32 9.89
CA ILE A 105 -22.23 -7.30 9.62
C ILE A 105 -22.95 -8.40 10.41
N GLU A 106 -22.40 -9.62 10.42
CA GLU A 106 -22.91 -10.75 11.21
C GLU A 106 -22.93 -10.44 12.70
N THR A 107 -21.94 -9.68 13.19
CA THR A 107 -21.87 -9.25 14.58
C THR A 107 -22.99 -8.27 14.91
N TYR A 108 -23.26 -7.27 14.07
CA TYR A 108 -24.35 -6.30 14.27
C TYR A 108 -25.75 -6.92 14.27
N VAL A 109 -25.96 -8.02 13.55
CA VAL A 109 -27.28 -8.71 13.51
C VAL A 109 -27.41 -9.81 14.57
N SER A 110 -26.33 -10.12 15.29
CA SER A 110 -26.34 -11.11 16.36
C SER A 110 -26.88 -10.51 17.67
N PRO A 111 -27.50 -11.30 18.55
CA PRO A 111 -27.91 -10.82 19.88
C PRO A 111 -26.73 -10.24 20.65
N ASN A 112 -26.99 -9.12 21.35
CA ASN A 112 -25.98 -8.36 22.05
C ASN A 112 -25.23 -9.24 23.06
N ARG A 113 -23.89 -9.20 23.00
CA ARG A 113 -23.02 -10.08 23.80
C ARG A 113 -22.62 -9.35 25.09
N SER A 114 -22.59 -10.07 26.20
CA SER A 114 -22.13 -9.50 27.47
C SER A 114 -20.62 -9.27 27.44
N PHE A 115 -20.16 -8.13 27.98
CA PHE A 115 -18.73 -7.79 28.08
C PHE A 115 -17.92 -8.84 28.87
N ALA A 116 -18.58 -9.64 29.70
CA ALA A 116 -17.98 -10.76 30.44
C ALA A 116 -17.44 -11.89 29.53
N ASP A 117 -17.94 -11.98 28.29
CA ASP A 117 -17.55 -13.01 27.31
C ASP A 117 -16.39 -12.56 26.40
N VAL A 118 -16.02 -11.28 26.44
CA VAL A 118 -15.07 -10.64 25.51
C VAL A 118 -13.62 -11.14 25.63
N PRO A 119 -13.03 -11.36 26.82
CA PRO A 119 -11.62 -11.77 26.91
C PRO A 119 -11.32 -13.16 26.34
N GLY A 120 -12.29 -14.08 26.41
CA GLY A 120 -12.19 -15.41 25.77
C GLY A 120 -12.28 -15.31 24.25
N PHE A 121 -13.17 -14.44 23.76
CA PHE A 121 -13.48 -14.27 22.35
C PHE A 121 -12.41 -13.51 21.56
N VAL A 122 -11.81 -12.46 22.15
CA VAL A 122 -10.72 -11.68 21.52
C VAL A 122 -9.47 -12.53 21.25
N ARG A 123 -9.31 -13.65 21.95
CA ARG A 123 -8.26 -14.65 21.69
C ARG A 123 -8.64 -15.71 20.67
N GLU A 124 -9.93 -15.93 20.43
CA GLU A 124 -10.44 -17.04 19.63
C GLU A 124 -10.71 -16.64 18.18
N VAL A 125 -10.98 -15.35 17.90
CA VAL A 125 -11.15 -14.82 16.53
C VAL A 125 -10.48 -13.45 16.43
N ASP A 126 -9.29 -13.37 15.82
CA ASP A 126 -8.71 -12.10 15.37
C ASP A 126 -9.27 -11.80 13.98
N PRO A 127 -10.30 -10.93 13.85
CA PRO A 127 -11.02 -10.71 12.60
C PRO A 127 -10.09 -10.17 11.51
N LEU A 128 -9.02 -9.47 11.86
CA LEU A 128 -8.13 -8.78 10.93
C LEU A 128 -6.88 -9.57 10.58
N ARG A 129 -6.71 -10.78 11.13
CA ARG A 129 -5.49 -11.58 10.92
C ARG A 129 -5.25 -11.91 9.45
N ASP A 130 -6.23 -12.53 8.80
CA ASP A 130 -6.12 -12.93 7.39
C ASP A 130 -5.91 -11.72 6.48
N PHE A 131 -6.61 -10.62 6.75
CA PHE A 131 -6.44 -9.36 6.03
C PHE A 131 -5.03 -8.80 6.20
N SER A 132 -4.52 -8.76 7.43
CA SER A 132 -3.18 -8.24 7.74
C SER A 132 -2.08 -9.09 7.11
N ASP A 133 -2.26 -10.41 7.08
CA ASP A 133 -1.32 -11.34 6.47
C ASP A 133 -1.32 -11.21 4.93
N ALA A 134 -2.49 -11.06 4.30
CA ALA A 134 -2.59 -10.77 2.87
C ALA A 134 -1.92 -9.44 2.50
N CYS A 135 -2.18 -8.38 3.28
CA CYS A 135 -1.54 -7.08 3.11
C CYS A 135 -0.01 -7.18 3.21
N ARG A 136 0.49 -7.95 4.19
CA ARG A 136 1.93 -8.14 4.39
C ARG A 136 2.57 -8.84 3.20
N ARG A 137 1.97 -9.92 2.70
CA ARG A 137 2.45 -10.63 1.50
C ARG A 137 2.53 -9.69 0.31
N GLU A 138 1.47 -8.92 0.09
CA GLU A 138 1.38 -8.04 -1.07
C GLU A 138 2.40 -6.88 -1.03
N LEU A 139 2.64 -6.31 0.15
CA LEU A 139 3.66 -5.27 0.34
C LEU A 139 5.09 -5.83 0.21
N GLN A 140 5.34 -7.08 0.63
CA GLN A 140 6.64 -7.74 0.47
C GLN A 140 6.95 -8.04 -1.00
N LEU A 141 5.95 -8.54 -1.76
CA LEU A 141 6.09 -8.77 -3.20
C LEU A 141 6.40 -7.47 -3.95
N ALA A 142 5.76 -6.36 -3.57
CA ALA A 142 6.00 -5.06 -4.18
C ALA A 142 7.41 -4.48 -3.95
N GLY A 143 8.15 -4.99 -2.96
CA GLY A 143 9.51 -4.57 -2.63
C GLY A 143 10.62 -5.50 -3.16
N SER A 144 10.27 -6.61 -3.79
CA SER A 144 11.24 -7.63 -4.26
C SER A 144 11.52 -7.63 -5.78
N ASP A 145 10.84 -6.74 -6.54
CA ASP A 145 11.05 -6.48 -7.97
C ASP A 145 11.97 -5.28 -8.25
#